data_AF-A0AAU9UT79-F1
#
_entry.id   AF-A0AAU9UT79-F1
#
_cell.length_a   1.000
_cell.length_b   1.000
_cell.length_c   1.000
_cell.angle_alpha   90.00
_cell.angle_beta   90.00
_cell.angle_gamma   90.00
#
_symmetry.space_group_name_H-M   'P 1'
#
loop_
_entity.id
_entity.type
_entity.pdbx_description
1 polymer ?
#
loop_
_entity_poly.entity_id
_entity_poly.type
_entity_poly.pdbx_seq_one_letter_code
_entity_poly.pdbx_strand_id
1 'polypeptide(L)'
;MYKFSVQKNPSKPFTITTNELKKFIGVCVVMSLAPLPNIRMYWAPELGIPLIMETMSLNHFKKISQFLHFNDNSTQPPSGSPGYDRLHKIRPILETLKKNAKACLKEKHYPSTSASNVRDKSL
;
A
#
# COMPACT_ATOMS: atom_id res chain seq x y z
N MET A 1 -2.08 -9.38 -11.19
CA MET A 1 -3.11 -9.16 -10.15
C MET A 1 -4.36 -10.00 -10.47
N TYR A 2 -4.25 -11.33 -10.50
CA TYR A 2 -5.31 -12.18 -11.11
C TYR A 2 -5.46 -13.55 -10.43
N LYS A 3 -5.86 -13.62 -9.15
CA LYS A 3 -6.26 -14.93 -8.57
C LYS A 3 -7.47 -14.84 -7.64
N PHE A 4 -7.55 -13.83 -6.76
CA PHE A 4 -8.64 -13.81 -5.77
C PHE A 4 -10.03 -13.61 -6.36
N SER A 5 -10.20 -12.73 -7.35
CA SER A 5 -11.54 -12.52 -7.86
C SER A 5 -12.12 -13.75 -8.54
N VAL A 6 -11.27 -14.55 -9.19
CA VAL A 6 -11.65 -15.82 -9.79
C VAL A 6 -11.99 -16.83 -8.69
N GLN A 7 -11.23 -16.87 -7.59
CA GLN A 7 -11.54 -17.72 -6.43
C GLN A 7 -12.90 -17.38 -5.80
N LYS A 8 -13.31 -16.10 -5.78
CA LYS A 8 -14.57 -15.68 -5.16
C LYS A 8 -15.79 -15.86 -6.04
N ASN A 9 -15.68 -15.60 -7.34
CA ASN A 9 -16.75 -15.85 -8.28
C ASN A 9 -16.15 -16.19 -9.65
N PRO A 10 -16.02 -17.48 -9.99
CA PRO A 10 -15.46 -17.91 -11.27
C PRO A 10 -16.30 -17.45 -12.47
N SER A 11 -17.62 -17.34 -12.34
CA SER A 11 -18.51 -16.99 -13.47
C SER A 11 -18.55 -15.49 -13.76
N LYS A 12 -18.20 -14.65 -12.77
CA LYS A 12 -18.13 -13.19 -12.93
C LYS A 12 -17.02 -12.61 -12.05
N PRO A 13 -15.74 -12.75 -12.46
CA PRO A 13 -14.66 -12.14 -11.72
C PRO A 13 -14.77 -10.61 -11.79
N PHE A 14 -14.66 -9.97 -10.63
CA PHE A 14 -14.34 -8.56 -10.50
C PHE A 14 -12.99 -8.27 -11.16
N THR A 15 -13.05 -7.44 -12.20
CA THR A 15 -11.90 -6.91 -12.92
C THR A 15 -11.74 -5.43 -12.58
N ILE A 16 -10.50 -4.96 -12.60
CA ILE A 16 -10.18 -3.53 -12.48
C ILE A 16 -9.17 -3.17 -13.55
N THR A 17 -9.27 -1.96 -14.05
CA THR A 17 -8.29 -1.38 -14.96
C THR A 17 -7.09 -0.84 -14.20
N THR A 18 -5.95 -0.70 -14.88
CA THR A 18 -4.76 -0.03 -14.31
C THR A 18 -5.09 1.41 -13.89
N ASN A 19 -5.99 2.09 -14.61
CA ASN A 19 -6.41 3.45 -14.28
C ASN A 19 -7.21 3.50 -12.96
N GLU A 20 -8.16 2.59 -12.77
CA GLU A 20 -8.92 2.48 -11.50
C GLU A 20 -8.01 2.13 -10.32
N LEU A 21 -7.02 1.25 -10.53
CA LEU A 21 -6.02 0.93 -9.51
C LEU A 21 -5.17 2.16 -9.15
N LYS A 22 -4.73 2.96 -10.14
CA LYS A 22 -3.99 4.21 -9.90
C LYS A 22 -4.83 5.20 -9.10
N LYS A 23 -6.11 5.37 -9.47
CA LYS A 23 -7.07 6.21 -8.73
C LYS A 23 -7.23 5.74 -7.29
N PHE A 24 -7.41 4.43 -7.08
CA PHE A 24 -7.50 3.84 -5.75
C PHE A 24 -6.27 4.15 -4.89
N ILE A 25 -5.07 3.97 -5.44
CA ILE A 25 -3.80 4.29 -4.75
C ILE A 25 -3.72 5.79 -4.44
N GLY A 26 -4.09 6.66 -5.38
CA GLY A 26 -4.14 8.11 -5.17
C GLY A 26 -5.07 8.49 -4.02
N VAL A 27 -6.26 7.90 -3.96
CA VAL A 27 -7.19 8.08 -2.83
C VAL A 27 -6.56 7.65 -1.50
N CYS A 28 -5.89 6.49 -1.45
CA CYS A 28 -5.18 6.05 -0.24
C CYS A 28 -4.10 7.04 0.21
N VAL A 29 -3.37 7.66 -0.73
CA VAL A 29 -2.35 8.68 -0.42
C VAL A 29 -3.01 9.93 0.17
N VAL A 30 -4.10 10.43 -0.43
CA VAL A 30 -4.83 11.60 0.10
C VAL A 30 -5.37 11.32 1.51
N MET A 31 -5.96 10.14 1.73
CA MET A 31 -6.43 9.72 3.06
C MET A 31 -5.30 9.63 4.10
N SER A 32 -4.07 9.31 3.68
CA SER A 32 -2.91 9.28 4.58
C SER A 32 -2.46 10.67 5.02
N LEU A 33 -2.71 11.69 4.19
CA LEU A 33 -2.38 13.09 4.49
C LEU A 33 -3.48 13.79 5.29
N ALA A 34 -4.74 13.43 5.07
CA ALA A 34 -5.91 14.01 5.73
C ALA A 34 -6.77 12.92 6.42
N PRO A 35 -6.29 12.30 7.51
CA PRO A 35 -6.97 11.17 8.12
C PRO A 35 -8.31 11.54 8.78
N LEU A 36 -9.37 10.82 8.44
CA LEU A 36 -10.67 10.87 9.10
C LEU A 36 -10.94 9.58 9.89
N PRO A 37 -11.67 9.65 11.02
CA PRO A 37 -11.86 8.49 11.91
C PRO A 37 -12.74 7.39 11.29
N ASN A 38 -13.55 7.73 10.28
CA ASN A 38 -14.37 6.76 9.56
C ASN A 38 -14.20 6.90 8.05
N ILE A 39 -14.01 5.78 7.36
CA ILE A 39 -13.84 5.76 5.91
C ILE A 39 -15.02 6.36 5.14
N ARG A 40 -16.23 6.30 5.70
CA ARG A 40 -17.43 6.89 5.08
C ARG A 40 -17.40 8.41 5.08
N MET A 41 -16.68 9.03 6.02
CA MET A 41 -16.62 10.49 6.15
C MET A 41 -15.92 11.14 4.96
N TYR A 42 -14.97 10.46 4.31
CA TYR A 42 -14.34 10.96 3.09
C TYR A 42 -15.31 11.16 1.91
N TRP A 43 -16.50 10.56 1.98
CA TRP A 43 -17.59 10.71 1.00
C TRP A 43 -18.85 11.34 1.62
N ALA A 44 -18.78 11.89 2.83
CA ALA A 44 -19.91 12.60 3.43
C ALA A 44 -20.07 13.98 2.78
N PRO A 45 -21.30 14.51 2.63
CA PRO A 45 -21.50 15.82 2.00
C PRO A 45 -20.77 16.97 2.71
N GLU A 46 -20.68 16.93 4.04
CA GLU A 46 -20.17 18.05 4.86
C GLU A 46 -18.68 17.92 5.19
N LEU A 47 -18.18 16.68 5.30
CA LEU A 47 -16.81 16.36 5.74
C LEU A 47 -15.99 15.66 4.67
N GLY A 48 -16.60 15.39 3.52
CA GLY A 48 -15.96 14.71 2.41
C GLY A 48 -14.83 15.53 1.82
N ILE A 49 -13.90 14.84 1.19
CA ILE A 49 -12.83 15.48 0.43
C ILE A 49 -13.26 15.47 -1.03
N PRO A 50 -13.56 16.63 -1.67
CA PRO A 50 -14.08 16.68 -3.04
C PRO A 50 -13.21 15.89 -4.03
N LEU A 51 -11.89 16.00 -3.91
CA LEU A 51 -10.93 15.24 -4.72
C LEU A 51 -11.16 13.71 -4.63
N ILE A 52 -11.45 13.18 -3.44
CA ILE A 52 -11.73 11.74 -3.26
C ILE A 52 -13.08 11.38 -3.88
N MET A 53 -14.11 12.20 -3.62
CA MET A 53 -15.48 11.97 -4.06
C MET A 53 -15.60 11.97 -5.58
N GLU A 54 -14.92 12.91 -6.25
CA GLU A 54 -14.88 13.02 -7.71
C GLU A 54 -14.03 11.92 -8.37
N THR A 55 -13.00 11.43 -7.67
CA THR A 55 -12.10 10.42 -8.22
C THR A 55 -12.77 9.05 -8.34
N MET A 56 -13.50 8.61 -7.30
CA MET A 56 -14.23 7.34 -7.29
C MET A 56 -15.32 7.30 -6.22
N SER A 57 -16.33 6.46 -6.41
CA SER A 57 -17.38 6.27 -5.39
C SER A 57 -16.90 5.41 -4.21
N LEU A 58 -17.48 5.64 -3.02
CA LEU A 58 -17.23 4.83 -1.81
C LEU A 58 -17.45 3.32 -2.07
N ASN A 59 -18.49 2.97 -2.81
CA ASN A 59 -18.82 1.58 -3.12
C ASN A 59 -17.73 0.94 -3.99
N HIS A 60 -17.23 1.67 -4.99
CA HIS A 60 -16.16 1.19 -5.86
C HIS A 60 -14.83 1.08 -5.09
N PHE A 61 -14.50 2.07 -4.25
CA PHE A 61 -13.33 2.01 -3.35
C PHE A 61 -13.37 0.78 -2.44
N LYS A 62 -14.52 0.52 -1.79
CA LYS A 62 -14.72 -0.66 -0.93
C LYS A 62 -14.61 -1.95 -1.72
N LYS A 63 -15.14 -1.98 -2.95
CA LYS A 63 -15.06 -3.15 -3.82
C LYS A 63 -13.60 -3.45 -4.18
N ILE A 64 -12.83 -2.47 -4.63
CA ILE A 64 -11.40 -2.66 -4.90
C ILE A 64 -10.67 -3.15 -3.64
N SER A 65 -10.90 -2.50 -2.50
CA SER A 65 -10.30 -2.88 -1.21
C SER A 65 -10.55 -4.34 -0.84
N GLN A 66 -11.76 -4.85 -1.11
CA GLN A 66 -12.13 -6.24 -0.83
C GLN A 66 -11.36 -7.24 -1.70
N PHE A 67 -11.07 -6.89 -2.95
CA PHE A 67 -10.45 -7.77 -3.94
C PHE A 67 -8.93 -7.55 -4.13
N LEU A 68 -8.34 -6.61 -3.39
CA LEU A 68 -6.92 -6.28 -3.43
C LEU A 68 -6.06 -7.37 -2.75
N HIS A 69 -5.86 -8.51 -3.42
CA HIS A 69 -4.98 -9.60 -2.96
C HIS A 69 -3.91 -9.94 -3.99
N PHE A 70 -2.69 -10.13 -3.50
CA PHE A 70 -1.48 -10.43 -4.27
C PHE A 70 -0.91 -11.80 -3.95
N ASN A 71 -1.58 -12.54 -3.05
CA ASN A 71 -1.20 -13.88 -2.64
C ASN A 71 -2.37 -14.85 -2.82
N ASP A 72 -2.07 -16.15 -2.87
CA ASP A 72 -3.08 -17.20 -2.92
C ASP A 72 -3.68 -17.41 -1.53
N ASN A 73 -4.99 -17.23 -1.38
CA ASN A 73 -5.64 -17.41 -0.08
C ASN A 73 -5.73 -18.88 0.36
N SER A 74 -5.59 -19.84 -0.56
CA SER A 74 -5.60 -21.28 -0.22
C SER A 74 -4.38 -21.71 0.58
N THR A 75 -3.30 -20.91 0.58
CA THR A 75 -2.06 -21.20 1.28
C THR A 75 -2.00 -20.60 2.69
N GLN A 76 -3.03 -19.85 3.11
CA GLN A 76 -3.12 -19.28 4.44
C GLN A 76 -3.68 -20.32 5.43
N PRO A 77 -3.00 -20.59 6.56
CA PRO A 77 -3.56 -21.37 7.66
C PRO A 77 -4.85 -20.77 8.25
N PRO A 78 -5.68 -21.54 8.99
CA PRO A 78 -6.84 -21.00 9.68
C PRO A 78 -6.48 -19.92 10.71
N SER A 79 -7.40 -18.97 10.94
CA SER A 79 -7.21 -17.94 11.96
C SER A 79 -6.99 -18.57 13.34
N GLY A 80 -5.97 -18.11 14.07
CA GLY A 80 -5.60 -18.63 15.38
C GLY A 80 -4.66 -19.83 15.38
N SER A 81 -4.35 -20.40 14.20
CA SER A 81 -3.34 -21.45 14.09
C SER A 81 -1.90 -20.89 14.02
N PRO A 82 -0.88 -21.65 14.46
CA PRO A 82 0.51 -21.29 14.24
C PRO A 82 0.79 -21.01 12.76
N GLY A 83 1.44 -19.88 12.45
CA GLY A 83 1.75 -19.48 11.08
C GLY A 83 0.65 -18.65 10.38
N TYR A 84 -0.47 -18.34 11.04
CA TYR A 84 -1.46 -17.41 10.49
C TYR A 84 -0.86 -16.00 10.31
N ASP A 85 -0.83 -15.51 9.07
CA ASP A 85 -0.34 -14.16 8.75
C ASP A 85 -1.50 -13.22 8.41
N ARG A 86 -1.83 -12.28 9.32
CA ARG A 86 -2.87 -11.27 9.08
C ARG A 86 -2.64 -10.45 7.79
N LEU A 87 -1.39 -10.32 7.34
CA LEU A 87 -1.00 -9.56 6.14
C LEU A 87 -0.77 -10.44 4.89
N HIS A 88 -1.05 -11.75 4.95
CA HIS A 88 -0.78 -12.71 3.87
C HIS A 88 -1.18 -12.23 2.48
N LYS A 89 -2.37 -11.62 2.40
CA LYS A 89 -2.98 -11.09 1.18
C LYS A 89 -2.14 -10.02 0.48
N ILE A 90 -1.39 -9.22 1.23
CA ILE A 90 -0.55 -8.13 0.71
C ILE A 90 0.95 -8.40 0.87
N ARG A 91 1.32 -9.53 1.52
CA ARG A 91 2.69 -9.91 1.85
C ARG A 91 3.66 -9.78 0.67
N PRO A 92 3.34 -10.24 -0.56
CA PRO A 92 4.25 -10.11 -1.70
C PRO A 92 4.63 -8.66 -2.04
N ILE A 93 3.66 -7.74 -1.95
CA ILE A 93 3.91 -6.31 -2.15
C ILE A 93 4.74 -5.76 -1.00
N LEU A 94 4.39 -6.07 0.24
CA LEU A 94 5.09 -5.56 1.41
C LEU A 94 6.58 -5.93 1.38
N GLU A 95 6.91 -7.17 1.04
CA GLU A 95 8.30 -7.62 0.95
C GLU A 95 9.04 -6.98 -0.24
N THR A 96 8.35 -6.77 -1.36
CA THR A 96 8.91 -6.04 -2.51
C THR A 96 9.23 -4.59 -2.14
N LEU A 97 8.30 -3.90 -1.47
CA LEU A 97 8.50 -2.52 -1.00
C LEU A 97 9.66 -2.43 0.00
N LYS A 98 9.74 -3.35 0.96
CA LYS A 98 10.86 -3.41 1.92
C LYS A 98 12.21 -3.61 1.22
N LYS A 99 12.27 -4.51 0.24
CA LYS A 99 13.50 -4.76 -0.54
C LYS A 99 13.93 -3.49 -1.28
N ASN A 100 13.00 -2.83 -1.95
CA ASN A 100 13.29 -1.64 -2.75
C ASN A 100 13.68 -0.45 -1.86
N ALA A 101 12.98 -0.23 -0.75
CA ALA A 101 13.33 0.83 0.20
C ALA A 101 14.76 0.66 0.75
N LYS A 102 15.16 -0.58 1.10
CA LYS A 102 16.53 -0.87 1.52
C LYS A 102 17.56 -0.59 0.42
N ALA A 103 17.24 -0.87 -0.84
CA ALA A 103 18.14 -0.58 -1.95
C ALA A 103 18.33 0.95 -2.12
N CYS A 104 17.25 1.73 -2.09
CA CYS A 104 17.31 3.19 -2.21
C CYS A 104 18.06 3.87 -1.06
N LEU A 105 18.04 3.28 0.15
CA LEU A 105 18.77 3.82 1.30
C LEU A 105 20.27 3.53 1.24
N LYS A 106 20.69 2.41 0.64
CA LYS A 106 22.12 2.08 0.47
C LYS A 106 22.84 3.05 -0.47
N GLU A 107 22.12 3.58 -1.46
CA GLU A 107 22.66 4.54 -2.43
C GLU A 107 22.93 5.94 -1.83
N LYS A 108 22.30 6.27 -0.69
CA LYS A 108 22.44 7.58 -0.03
C LYS A 108 23.41 7.61 1.15
N HIS A 109 24.05 6.49 1.49
CA HIS A 109 25.16 6.51 2.44
C HIS A 109 26.43 6.96 1.69
N TYR A 110 26.53 8.26 1.44
CA TYR A 110 27.83 8.87 1.12
C TYR A 110 28.72 8.59 2.35
N PRO A 111 29.87 7.90 2.24
CA PRO A 111 30.77 7.78 3.36
C PRO A 111 31.15 9.21 3.74
N SER A 112 30.72 9.64 4.92
CA SER A 112 31.18 10.89 5.51
C SER A 112 32.70 10.81 5.51
N THR A 113 33.33 11.61 4.65
CA THR A 113 34.77 11.75 4.57
C THR A 113 35.26 11.95 5.99
N SER A 114 36.03 10.99 6.48
CA SER A 114 36.62 11.03 7.82
C SER A 114 37.29 12.38 8.00
N ALA A 115 36.93 13.08 9.07
CA ALA A 115 37.66 14.24 9.55
C ALA A 115 39.08 13.79 9.93
N SER A 116 39.98 13.74 8.94
CA SER A 116 41.40 13.59 9.16
C SER A 116 41.98 14.95 9.53
N ASN A 117 42.12 15.16 10.84
CA ASN A 117 43.22 15.86 11.51
C ASN A 117 43.95 16.94 10.67
N VAL A 118 43.52 18.20 10.78
CA VAL A 118 44.45 19.33 10.67
C VAL A 118 44.95 19.60 12.09
N ARG A 119 45.92 18.80 12.54
CA ARG A 119 46.80 19.19 13.65
C ARG A 119 47.91 20.05 13.04
N ASP A 120 47.78 21.34 13.29
CA ASP A 120 48.83 22.26 13.72
C ASP A 120 50.28 21.84 13.40
N LYS A 121 50.89 22.55 12.44
CA LYS A 121 52.33 22.78 12.39
C LYS A 121 52.60 24.23 11.99
N SER A 122 53.28 24.93 12.90
CA SER A 122 54.18 26.08 12.72
C SER A 122 53.58 27.39 12.21
N LEU A 123 53.42 28.37 13.10
CA LEU A 123 54.44 29.39 13.43
C LEU A 123 54.12 30.04 14.79
#